data_AF-A0A966DMI5-F1
#
_entry.id   AF-A0A966DMI5-F1
#
_cell.length_a   1.000
_cell.length_b   1.000
_cell.length_c   1.000
_cell.angle_alpha   90.00
_cell.angle_beta   90.00
_cell.angle_gamma   90.00
#
_symmetry.space_group_name_H-M   'P 1'
#
loop_
_entity.id
_entity.type
_entity.pdbx_description
1 polymer ?
#
loop_
_entity_poly.entity_id
_entity_poly.type
_entity_poly.pdbx_seq_one_letter_code
_entity_poly.pdbx_strand_id
1 'polypeptide(L)'
;MTNRLLMLGLWLCLLPAVAPAGGGPLNALVVVNGSSRDSRALGAYYLDKHGIPQRQLCTIKVNPRATSLSLAEFERDVRLPIQAHVANHGLADQIHYLVLCMDIPSRVAHDNGLTSVLFYGYKPATPGAPPCHVASNSVNQYYGSETAYNATAGWNRTNAPIPFLLTAADLETAKRVVDRGVASIAAFPDGAFCLYGSGDAARNVRHRTYPVVARQFELLGRGAGLDVHAAASPAPARPVLGYLNGLAYLPTNLAGAAFAPGAIADHLTSCAGMIPEPCLNQSTVWDWMRLGATASYGTVTEPCAFNAKFPDPMVFFWYARGFTAGEALAMSVRNPYQGIWVGDPLAAPFAAPPAVRILEPARNAKLDGETTLKLALSAHERGAPPTFLDLYVDGLYRAPIARPFAPVGNEIALQVGGDRFVYVAAPGEDLYAVAAGLAWAVNSKGAGRITASAKADRVEITVREPLGPDGQPLPFAASVAQGFASGLYLGAVAGTDRVVVADGAGRALVLLHLGNARAYEIEYPFDLSALEPGPHVLTFVARDGTAMQCQSQAELPFVIPERAPAAEADPAE
;
A
#
# COMPACT_ATOMS: atom_id res chain seq x y z
N MET A 1 60.27 -3.96 27.05
CA MET A 1 59.67 -4.58 25.85
C MET A 1 58.32 -5.14 26.24
N THR A 2 57.25 -4.39 25.99
CA THR A 2 55.90 -4.70 26.48
C THR A 2 54.91 -4.56 25.33
N ASN A 3 54.27 -5.67 25.00
CA ASN A 3 53.33 -5.89 23.91
C ASN A 3 52.15 -4.93 23.93
N ARG A 4 51.87 -4.29 22.78
CA ARG A 4 50.56 -3.69 22.47
C ARG A 4 49.78 -4.70 21.62
N LEU A 5 48.75 -5.32 22.20
CA LEU A 5 47.71 -6.02 21.44
C LEU A 5 46.69 -4.99 20.93
N LEU A 6 46.53 -4.90 19.61
CA LEU A 6 45.35 -4.28 19.00
C LEU A 6 44.17 -5.25 19.11
N MET A 7 43.10 -4.84 19.81
CA MET A 7 41.77 -5.44 19.65
C MET A 7 41.10 -4.82 18.42
N LEU A 8 41.01 -5.59 17.32
CA LEU A 8 40.02 -5.33 16.28
C LEU A 8 38.68 -5.92 16.74
N GLY A 9 37.71 -5.05 17.06
CA GLY A 9 36.32 -5.45 17.26
C GLY A 9 35.69 -5.80 15.92
N LEU A 10 35.34 -7.07 15.74
CA LEU A 10 34.53 -7.54 14.61
C LEU A 10 33.07 -7.12 14.87
N TRP A 11 32.61 -6.06 14.20
CA TRP A 11 31.19 -5.76 14.09
C TRP A 11 30.57 -6.75 13.10
N LEU A 12 29.86 -7.77 13.60
CA LEU A 12 28.97 -8.57 12.76
C LEU A 12 27.80 -7.69 12.34
N CYS A 13 27.79 -7.23 11.09
CA CYS A 13 26.61 -6.70 10.44
C CYS A 13 25.56 -7.81 10.30
N LEU A 14 24.63 -7.90 11.25
CA LEU A 14 23.37 -8.61 11.06
C LEU A 14 22.59 -7.86 9.98
N LEU A 15 22.41 -8.48 8.82
CA LEU A 15 21.54 -7.98 7.76
C LEU A 15 20.11 -7.82 8.34
N PRO A 16 19.52 -6.62 8.34
CA PRO A 16 18.14 -6.44 8.76
C PRO A 16 17.23 -7.23 7.82
N ALA A 17 16.29 -8.00 8.38
CA ALA A 17 15.21 -8.62 7.62
C ALA A 17 14.48 -7.51 6.85
N VAL A 18 14.30 -7.71 5.54
CA VAL A 18 13.65 -6.75 4.65
C VAL A 18 12.21 -6.56 5.12
N ALA A 19 11.81 -5.32 5.37
CA ALA A 19 10.59 -4.93 6.09
C ALA A 19 9.52 -4.34 5.13
N PRO A 20 8.49 -5.08 4.70
CA PRO A 20 7.54 -4.67 3.66
C PRO A 20 6.34 -3.90 4.22
N ALA A 21 5.89 -2.81 3.61
CA ALA A 21 4.83 -1.95 4.18
C ALA A 21 3.40 -2.16 3.61
N GLY A 22 2.35 -1.75 4.34
CA GLY A 22 0.92 -1.66 3.92
C GLY A 22 0.20 -2.99 3.65
N GLY A 23 0.94 -3.97 3.16
CA GLY A 23 0.70 -5.40 3.23
C GLY A 23 2.01 -6.10 2.87
N GLY A 24 2.22 -7.28 3.47
CA GLY A 24 3.52 -7.94 3.42
C GLY A 24 3.48 -9.27 2.69
N PRO A 25 4.59 -10.02 2.71
CA PRO A 25 4.73 -11.34 2.15
C PRO A 25 3.64 -12.28 2.64
N LEU A 26 3.25 -12.18 3.90
CA LEU A 26 2.17 -12.97 4.51
C LEU A 26 0.77 -12.62 3.97
N ASN A 27 0.60 -11.48 3.30
CA ASN A 27 -0.67 -11.00 2.76
C ASN A 27 -0.77 -11.13 1.23
N ALA A 28 0.18 -11.78 0.55
CA ALA A 28 0.22 -11.88 -0.91
C ALA A 28 0.05 -13.33 -1.41
N LEU A 29 -0.99 -13.61 -2.19
CA LEU A 29 -1.13 -14.90 -2.88
C LEU A 29 -0.49 -14.82 -4.27
N VAL A 30 0.51 -15.67 -4.54
CA VAL A 30 1.15 -15.77 -5.85
C VAL A 30 0.40 -16.79 -6.69
N VAL A 31 -0.12 -16.36 -7.83
CA VAL A 31 -0.91 -17.19 -8.75
C VAL A 31 -0.10 -17.44 -10.01
N VAL A 32 0.19 -18.71 -10.30
CA VAL A 32 0.93 -19.12 -11.51
C VAL A 32 0.03 -19.89 -12.47
N ASN A 33 0.24 -19.67 -13.77
CA ASN A 33 -0.33 -20.53 -14.80
C ASN A 33 0.53 -21.80 -14.95
N GLY A 34 0.01 -22.94 -14.51
CA GLY A 34 0.69 -24.23 -14.60
C GLY A 34 1.01 -24.67 -16.04
N SER A 35 0.30 -24.14 -17.03
CA SER A 35 0.54 -24.38 -18.46
C SER A 35 1.69 -23.54 -19.04
N SER A 36 2.26 -22.61 -18.27
CA SER A 36 3.39 -21.77 -18.68
C SER A 36 4.66 -22.10 -17.88
N ARG A 37 5.79 -22.19 -18.58
CA ARG A 37 7.11 -22.30 -17.95
C ARG A 37 7.50 -20.98 -17.28
N ASP A 38 7.26 -19.86 -17.97
CA ASP A 38 7.69 -18.54 -17.54
C ASP A 38 6.87 -18.06 -16.35
N SER A 39 5.56 -18.33 -16.33
CA SER A 39 4.68 -18.05 -15.19
C SER A 39 5.16 -18.75 -13.92
N ARG A 40 5.47 -20.06 -14.00
CA ARG A 40 6.00 -20.83 -12.86
C ARG A 40 7.37 -20.34 -12.41
N ALA A 41 8.26 -20.02 -13.36
CA ALA A 41 9.59 -19.52 -13.05
C ALA A 41 9.55 -18.14 -12.39
N LEU A 42 8.65 -17.27 -12.83
CA LEU A 42 8.43 -15.95 -12.23
C LEU A 42 7.80 -16.06 -10.85
N GLY A 43 6.79 -16.93 -10.68
CA GLY A 43 6.16 -17.13 -9.37
C GLY A 43 7.13 -17.67 -8.31
N ALA A 44 7.94 -18.67 -8.66
CA ALA A 44 9.00 -19.16 -7.78
C ALA A 44 10.01 -18.06 -7.43
N TYR A 45 10.39 -17.24 -8.41
CA TYR A 45 11.28 -16.10 -8.19
C TYR A 45 10.67 -15.04 -7.25
N TYR A 46 9.39 -14.71 -7.45
CA TYR A 46 8.68 -13.72 -6.63
C TYR A 46 8.54 -14.18 -5.17
N LEU A 47 8.21 -15.47 -4.96
CA LEU A 47 8.15 -16.06 -3.62
C LEU A 47 9.48 -15.92 -2.87
N ASP A 48 10.58 -16.34 -3.51
CA ASP A 48 11.93 -16.29 -2.94
C ASP A 48 12.34 -14.85 -2.60
N LYS A 49 12.15 -13.92 -3.55
CA LYS A 49 12.57 -12.54 -3.41
C LYS A 49 11.83 -11.75 -2.34
N HIS A 50 10.55 -12.05 -2.12
CA HIS A 50 9.76 -11.40 -1.08
C HIS A 50 9.67 -12.23 0.21
N GLY A 51 10.21 -13.44 0.27
CA GLY A 51 10.04 -14.32 1.45
C GLY A 51 8.58 -14.71 1.68
N ILE A 52 7.81 -14.91 0.60
CA ILE A 52 6.40 -15.32 0.69
C ILE A 52 6.33 -16.82 0.99
N PRO A 53 5.54 -17.27 1.98
CA PRO A 53 5.41 -18.68 2.30
C PRO A 53 4.97 -19.54 1.12
N GLN A 54 5.55 -20.73 0.96
CA GLN A 54 5.25 -21.65 -0.14
C GLN A 54 3.75 -22.01 -0.23
N ARG A 55 3.04 -22.04 0.91
CA ARG A 55 1.59 -22.27 0.98
C ARG A 55 0.75 -21.23 0.23
N GLN A 56 1.32 -20.04 -0.01
CA GLN A 56 0.71 -18.94 -0.75
C GLN A 56 0.97 -19.02 -2.27
N LEU A 57 1.53 -20.13 -2.77
CA LEU A 57 1.61 -20.42 -4.20
C LEU A 57 0.35 -21.16 -4.68
N CYS A 58 -0.51 -20.46 -5.41
CA CYS A 58 -1.68 -21.01 -6.08
C CYS A 58 -1.36 -21.32 -7.54
N THR A 59 -1.74 -22.50 -8.02
CA THR A 59 -1.59 -22.88 -9.44
C THR A 59 -2.95 -22.95 -10.11
N ILE A 60 -3.13 -22.19 -11.19
CA ILE A 60 -4.28 -22.26 -12.09
C ILE A 60 -3.88 -22.83 -13.46
N LYS A 61 -4.85 -23.12 -14.33
CA LYS A 61 -4.57 -23.61 -15.69
C LYS A 61 -5.40 -22.85 -16.70
N VAL A 62 -4.75 -21.99 -17.47
CA VAL A 62 -5.36 -21.27 -18.61
C VAL A 62 -4.49 -21.41 -19.85
N ASN A 63 -5.05 -21.18 -21.03
CA ASN A 63 -4.26 -21.16 -22.26
C ASN A 63 -3.28 -19.97 -22.21
N PRO A 64 -1.94 -20.20 -22.21
CA PRO A 64 -0.96 -19.12 -22.08
C PRO A 64 -0.93 -18.17 -23.28
N ARG A 65 -1.55 -18.55 -24.41
CA ARG A 65 -1.65 -17.72 -25.62
C ARG A 65 -2.99 -16.99 -25.74
N ALA A 66 -3.94 -17.24 -24.84
CA ALA A 66 -5.22 -16.56 -24.89
C ALA A 66 -5.05 -15.09 -24.45
N THR A 67 -5.67 -14.18 -25.20
CA THR A 67 -5.66 -12.75 -24.87
C THR A 67 -6.92 -12.31 -24.13
N SER A 68 -7.94 -13.17 -24.09
CA SER A 68 -9.16 -13.04 -23.27
C SER A 68 -9.70 -14.41 -22.92
N LEU A 69 -10.36 -14.50 -21.77
CA LEU A 69 -11.22 -15.62 -21.38
C LEU A 69 -12.68 -15.28 -21.63
N SER A 70 -13.54 -16.26 -21.89
CA SER A 70 -14.98 -16.12 -21.67
C SER A 70 -15.28 -16.00 -20.16
N LEU A 71 -16.47 -15.52 -19.81
CA LEU A 71 -16.86 -15.45 -18.39
C LEU A 71 -16.88 -16.85 -17.75
N ALA A 72 -17.37 -17.87 -18.45
CA ALA A 72 -17.41 -19.23 -17.94
C ALA A 72 -16.00 -19.82 -17.71
N GLU A 73 -15.05 -19.55 -18.61
CA GLU A 73 -13.65 -19.97 -18.43
C GLU A 73 -12.98 -19.22 -17.27
N PHE A 74 -13.19 -17.90 -17.17
CA PHE A 74 -12.69 -17.12 -16.03
C PHE A 74 -13.18 -17.70 -14.69
N GLU A 75 -14.46 -18.01 -14.61
CA GLU A 75 -15.07 -18.58 -13.41
C GLU A 75 -14.47 -19.93 -13.03
N ARG A 76 -14.45 -20.85 -14.00
CA ARG A 76 -14.00 -22.23 -13.81
C ARG A 76 -12.49 -22.34 -13.58
N ASP A 77 -11.69 -21.58 -14.33
CA ASP A 77 -10.25 -21.82 -14.46
C ASP A 77 -9.40 -20.79 -13.70
N VAL A 78 -10.00 -19.67 -13.24
CA VAL A 78 -9.29 -18.61 -12.51
C VAL A 78 -9.91 -18.37 -11.13
N ARG A 79 -11.17 -17.90 -11.07
CA ARG A 79 -11.77 -17.44 -9.81
C ARG A 79 -12.01 -18.58 -8.82
N LEU A 80 -12.68 -19.65 -9.24
CA LEU A 80 -12.98 -20.77 -8.35
C LEU A 80 -11.72 -21.49 -7.83
N PRO A 81 -10.68 -21.77 -8.65
CA PRO A 81 -9.44 -22.36 -8.16
C PRO A 81 -8.70 -21.48 -7.14
N ILE A 82 -8.65 -20.16 -7.35
CA ILE A 82 -8.05 -19.23 -6.38
C ILE A 82 -8.83 -19.26 -5.06
N GLN A 83 -10.16 -19.18 -5.12
CA GLN A 83 -11.02 -19.24 -3.92
C GLN A 83 -10.85 -20.56 -3.16
N ALA A 84 -10.82 -21.68 -3.88
CA ALA A 84 -10.59 -23.00 -3.30
C ALA A 84 -9.19 -23.09 -2.66
N HIS A 85 -8.15 -22.56 -3.30
CA HIS A 85 -6.80 -22.53 -2.73
C HIS A 85 -6.76 -21.74 -1.41
N VAL A 86 -7.35 -20.54 -1.39
CA VAL A 86 -7.43 -19.70 -0.19
C VAL A 86 -8.15 -20.43 0.94
N ALA A 87 -9.29 -21.05 0.66
CA ALA A 87 -10.07 -21.79 1.65
C ALA A 87 -9.30 -23.02 2.18
N ASN A 88 -8.77 -23.85 1.29
CA ASN A 88 -8.08 -25.11 1.65
C ASN A 88 -6.80 -24.88 2.46
N HIS A 89 -6.20 -23.69 2.35
CA HIS A 89 -5.00 -23.32 3.09
C HIS A 89 -5.31 -22.34 4.23
N GLY A 90 -6.56 -22.11 4.64
CA GLY A 90 -6.87 -21.22 5.77
C GLY A 90 -6.31 -19.80 5.59
N LEU A 91 -6.23 -19.33 4.34
CA LEU A 91 -5.71 -18.00 3.97
C LEU A 91 -6.84 -16.94 3.86
N ALA A 92 -8.08 -17.33 4.18
CA ALA A 92 -9.20 -16.39 4.23
C ALA A 92 -8.86 -15.23 5.16
N ASP A 93 -9.29 -14.02 4.81
CA ASP A 93 -9.06 -12.79 5.56
C ASP A 93 -7.59 -12.34 5.73
N GLN A 94 -6.60 -13.17 5.37
CA GLN A 94 -5.18 -12.87 5.42
C GLN A 94 -4.65 -12.25 4.11
N ILE A 95 -5.19 -12.68 2.97
CA ILE A 95 -4.68 -12.26 1.65
C ILE A 95 -5.24 -10.89 1.27
N HIS A 96 -4.35 -9.93 1.06
CA HIS A 96 -4.64 -8.57 0.61
C HIS A 96 -4.32 -8.37 -0.88
N TYR A 97 -3.37 -9.14 -1.42
CA TYR A 97 -2.95 -9.04 -2.82
C TYR A 97 -3.02 -10.38 -3.55
N LEU A 98 -3.44 -10.35 -4.82
CA LEU A 98 -3.22 -11.45 -5.76
C LEU A 98 -2.13 -11.04 -6.75
N VAL A 99 -1.05 -11.80 -6.83
CA VAL A 99 0.06 -11.58 -7.78
C VAL A 99 -0.02 -12.63 -8.87
N LEU A 100 -0.65 -12.28 -9.99
CA LEU A 100 -0.87 -13.16 -11.13
C LEU A 100 0.36 -13.10 -12.05
N CYS A 101 1.20 -14.13 -12.01
CA CYS A 101 2.40 -14.22 -12.84
C CYS A 101 2.06 -14.45 -14.31
N MET A 102 2.94 -13.99 -15.22
CA MET A 102 2.90 -14.07 -16.69
C MET A 102 2.01 -15.15 -17.34
N ASP A 103 1.59 -14.88 -18.58
CA ASP A 103 0.79 -15.80 -19.40
C ASP A 103 -0.58 -16.15 -18.79
N ILE A 104 -1.14 -15.20 -18.06
CA ILE A 104 -2.55 -15.15 -17.68
C ILE A 104 -3.21 -14.04 -18.53
N PRO A 105 -4.34 -14.32 -19.21
CA PRO A 105 -4.98 -13.35 -20.12
C PRO A 105 -5.29 -12.02 -19.43
N SER A 106 -5.18 -10.89 -20.13
CA SER A 106 -5.51 -9.59 -19.54
C SER A 106 -7.01 -9.29 -19.48
N ARG A 107 -7.84 -10.09 -20.16
CA ARG A 107 -9.27 -9.80 -20.38
C ARG A 107 -10.22 -10.92 -20.01
N VAL A 108 -11.43 -10.52 -19.67
CA VAL A 108 -12.63 -11.36 -19.56
C VAL A 108 -13.69 -10.79 -20.48
N ALA A 109 -14.30 -11.64 -21.31
CA ALA A 109 -15.29 -11.29 -22.32
C ALA A 109 -14.88 -10.10 -23.23
N HIS A 110 -13.59 -10.01 -23.57
CA HIS A 110 -12.96 -9.02 -24.47
C HIS A 110 -12.90 -7.57 -23.98
N ASP A 111 -13.74 -7.15 -23.04
CA ASP A 111 -13.87 -5.73 -22.66
C ASP A 111 -13.62 -5.45 -21.17
N ASN A 112 -13.69 -6.45 -20.31
CA ASN A 112 -13.37 -6.31 -18.89
C ASN A 112 -11.92 -6.72 -18.63
N GLY A 113 -11.20 -5.94 -17.81
CA GLY A 113 -9.85 -6.29 -17.36
C GLY A 113 -9.89 -7.43 -16.34
N LEU A 114 -9.04 -8.44 -16.49
CA LEU A 114 -9.06 -9.64 -15.64
C LEU A 114 -8.86 -9.31 -14.16
N THR A 115 -7.92 -8.43 -13.83
CA THR A 115 -7.70 -7.99 -12.43
C THR A 115 -8.93 -7.24 -11.91
N SER A 116 -9.58 -6.43 -12.74
CA SER A 116 -10.80 -5.73 -12.35
C SER A 116 -11.96 -6.67 -12.07
N VAL A 117 -12.14 -7.71 -12.88
CA VAL A 117 -13.16 -8.75 -12.60
C VAL A 117 -12.87 -9.47 -11.29
N LEU A 118 -11.60 -9.81 -11.00
CA LEU A 118 -11.21 -10.40 -9.71
C LEU A 118 -11.48 -9.46 -8.53
N PHE A 119 -11.18 -8.16 -8.69
CA PHE A 119 -11.25 -7.21 -7.59
C PHE A 119 -12.68 -6.87 -7.19
N TYR A 120 -13.59 -6.72 -8.16
CA TYR A 120 -14.94 -6.22 -7.84
C TYR A 120 -16.06 -6.73 -8.76
N GLY A 121 -15.80 -7.81 -9.49
CA GLY A 121 -16.77 -8.56 -10.27
C GLY A 121 -16.98 -8.05 -11.70
N TYR A 122 -17.41 -8.96 -12.56
CA TYR A 122 -17.68 -8.72 -13.99
C TYR A 122 -18.74 -7.62 -14.19
N LYS A 123 -18.54 -6.75 -15.18
CA LYS A 123 -19.52 -5.74 -15.61
C LYS A 123 -20.05 -6.10 -17.00
N PRO A 124 -21.31 -6.56 -17.13
CA PRO A 124 -21.88 -6.90 -18.41
C PRO A 124 -22.03 -5.65 -19.28
N ALA A 125 -22.04 -5.86 -20.60
CA ALA A 125 -22.39 -4.81 -21.55
C ALA A 125 -23.75 -4.18 -21.19
N THR A 126 -23.83 -2.85 -21.23
CA THR A 126 -25.06 -2.13 -20.90
C THR A 126 -25.94 -2.03 -22.16
N PRO A 127 -27.12 -2.69 -22.21
CA PRO A 127 -27.94 -2.70 -23.43
C PRO A 127 -28.34 -1.28 -23.85
N GLY A 128 -28.11 -0.95 -25.13
CA GLY A 128 -28.44 0.36 -25.69
C GLY A 128 -27.55 1.52 -25.23
N ALA A 129 -26.49 1.26 -24.46
CA ALA A 129 -25.54 2.30 -24.05
C ALA A 129 -24.75 2.83 -25.25
N PRO A 130 -24.42 4.14 -25.27
CA PRO A 130 -23.55 4.69 -26.29
C PRO A 130 -22.13 4.09 -26.22
N PRO A 131 -21.33 4.19 -27.30
CA PRO A 131 -19.96 3.68 -27.31
C PRO A 131 -19.12 4.18 -26.12
N CYS A 132 -19.27 5.45 -25.75
CA CYS A 132 -18.67 6.02 -24.55
C CYS A 132 -19.67 6.07 -23.39
N HIS A 133 -19.50 5.19 -22.40
CA HIS A 133 -20.26 5.20 -21.16
C HIS A 133 -19.41 4.68 -19.99
N VAL A 134 -19.91 4.86 -18.76
CA VAL A 134 -19.40 4.21 -17.56
C VAL A 134 -20.43 3.16 -17.14
N ALA A 135 -20.01 1.90 -16.99
CA ALA A 135 -20.93 0.81 -16.63
C ALA A 135 -21.61 1.09 -15.26
N SER A 136 -22.85 0.65 -15.10
CA SER A 136 -23.52 0.69 -13.79
C SER A 136 -22.81 -0.23 -12.79
N ASN A 137 -22.94 0.04 -11.49
CA ASN A 137 -22.30 -0.74 -10.41
C ASN A 137 -20.79 -0.95 -10.61
N SER A 138 -20.12 0.00 -11.27
CA SER A 138 -18.70 -0.09 -11.60
C SER A 138 -17.79 0.67 -10.64
N VAL A 139 -18.33 1.25 -9.55
CA VAL A 139 -17.60 2.06 -8.58
C VAL A 139 -16.78 1.17 -7.64
N ASN A 140 -15.49 1.43 -7.58
CA ASN A 140 -14.57 0.93 -6.57
C ASN A 140 -14.75 1.70 -5.26
N GLN A 141 -15.17 1.06 -4.16
CA GLN A 141 -15.37 1.75 -2.88
C GLN A 141 -14.07 1.97 -2.09
N TYR A 142 -12.95 1.39 -2.54
CA TYR A 142 -11.62 1.71 -2.01
C TYR A 142 -11.03 2.98 -2.67
N TYR A 143 -11.68 3.54 -3.72
CA TYR A 143 -11.23 4.78 -4.36
C TYR A 143 -11.15 5.94 -3.36
N GLY A 144 -9.95 6.52 -3.22
CA GLY A 144 -9.69 7.66 -2.34
C GLY A 144 -9.97 7.40 -0.84
N SER A 145 -9.92 6.14 -0.40
CA SER A 145 -10.19 5.77 0.99
C SER A 145 -9.12 6.27 1.97
N GLU A 146 -7.88 6.44 1.51
CA GLU A 146 -6.71 6.87 2.28
C GLU A 146 -6.45 6.02 3.54
N THR A 147 -6.65 4.71 3.44
CA THR A 147 -6.46 3.73 4.53
C THR A 147 -5.86 2.42 4.01
N ALA A 148 -5.09 1.74 4.84
CA ALA A 148 -4.46 0.47 4.50
C ALA A 148 -5.51 -0.55 4.05
N TYR A 149 -5.19 -1.32 3.02
CA TYR A 149 -6.12 -2.31 2.52
C TYR A 149 -6.25 -3.47 3.51
N ASN A 150 -7.50 -3.82 3.82
CA ASN A 150 -7.84 -4.97 4.65
C ASN A 150 -8.96 -5.74 3.96
N ALA A 151 -8.70 -7.02 3.68
CA ALA A 151 -9.65 -7.90 3.02
C ALA A 151 -10.96 -8.08 3.79
N THR A 152 -10.99 -7.88 5.12
CA THR A 152 -12.21 -8.04 5.92
C THR A 152 -13.10 -6.80 5.96
N ALA A 153 -12.59 -5.63 5.59
CA ALA A 153 -13.21 -4.34 5.87
C ALA A 153 -14.44 -3.97 5.01
N GLY A 154 -14.91 -4.84 4.11
CA GLY A 154 -16.21 -4.66 3.46
C GLY A 154 -16.21 -3.86 2.16
N TRP A 155 -15.05 -3.45 1.63
CA TRP A 155 -14.86 -2.39 0.62
C TRP A 155 -15.62 -2.52 -0.72
N ASN A 156 -16.34 -3.61 -1.01
CA ASN A 156 -17.18 -3.70 -2.21
C ASN A 156 -18.28 -4.78 -2.18
N ARG A 157 -18.78 -5.16 -0.99
CA ARG A 157 -19.62 -6.37 -0.78
C ARG A 157 -18.94 -7.71 -1.12
N THR A 158 -17.75 -7.72 -1.75
CA THR A 158 -17.03 -8.94 -2.16
C THR A 158 -15.68 -9.16 -1.47
N ASN A 159 -15.13 -8.16 -0.74
CA ASN A 159 -13.92 -8.33 0.08
C ASN A 159 -12.73 -8.95 -0.68
N ALA A 160 -12.64 -8.72 -2.00
CA ALA A 160 -11.69 -9.43 -2.83
C ALA A 160 -10.31 -8.77 -2.80
N PRO A 161 -9.21 -9.54 -2.61
CA PRO A 161 -7.86 -9.00 -2.55
C PRO A 161 -7.50 -8.22 -3.83
N ILE A 162 -6.65 -7.20 -3.71
CA ILE A 162 -6.21 -6.35 -4.82
C ILE A 162 -5.35 -7.18 -5.80
N PRO A 163 -5.79 -7.39 -7.05
CA PRO A 163 -5.09 -8.22 -8.01
C PRO A 163 -4.18 -7.42 -8.93
N PHE A 164 -2.98 -7.94 -9.18
CA PHE A 164 -1.98 -7.41 -10.10
C PHE A 164 -1.51 -8.49 -11.08
N LEU A 165 -1.40 -8.16 -12.36
CA LEU A 165 -0.64 -8.98 -13.31
C LEU A 165 0.85 -8.63 -13.17
N LEU A 166 1.65 -9.56 -12.65
CA LEU A 166 3.10 -9.46 -12.67
C LEU A 166 3.62 -10.00 -14.01
N THR A 167 3.82 -9.10 -14.97
CA THR A 167 4.11 -9.46 -16.36
C THR A 167 4.95 -8.40 -17.07
N ALA A 168 5.65 -8.81 -18.12
CA ALA A 168 6.38 -7.99 -19.08
C ALA A 168 6.39 -8.72 -20.44
N ALA A 169 7.04 -8.14 -21.46
CA ALA A 169 7.17 -8.77 -22.77
C ALA A 169 7.97 -10.10 -22.72
N ASP A 170 8.81 -10.28 -21.71
CA ASP A 170 9.65 -11.45 -21.49
C ASP A 170 9.90 -11.67 -19.99
N LEU A 171 10.32 -12.90 -19.64
CA LEU A 171 10.57 -13.31 -18.26
C LEU A 171 11.69 -12.51 -17.58
N GLU A 172 12.72 -12.10 -18.32
CA GLU A 172 13.84 -11.35 -17.75
C GLU A 172 13.38 -9.97 -17.29
N THR A 173 12.66 -9.25 -18.14
CA THR A 173 12.06 -7.96 -17.81
C THR A 173 11.07 -8.09 -16.66
N ALA A 174 10.26 -9.16 -16.60
CA ALA A 174 9.35 -9.40 -15.49
C ALA A 174 10.09 -9.62 -14.16
N LYS A 175 11.21 -10.37 -14.16
CA LYS A 175 12.06 -10.50 -12.96
C LYS A 175 12.67 -9.17 -12.52
N ARG A 176 13.08 -8.31 -13.46
CA ARG A 176 13.54 -6.94 -13.14
C ARG A 176 12.43 -6.09 -12.51
N VAL A 177 11.15 -6.32 -12.83
CA VAL A 177 10.03 -5.68 -12.09
C VAL A 177 10.07 -6.10 -10.62
N VAL A 178 10.23 -7.39 -10.33
CA VAL A 178 10.35 -7.91 -8.96
C VAL A 178 11.55 -7.31 -8.25
N ASP A 179 12.72 -7.29 -8.89
CA ASP A 179 13.94 -6.74 -8.28
C ASP A 179 13.77 -5.27 -7.89
N ARG A 180 13.10 -4.48 -8.73
CA ARG A 180 12.77 -3.07 -8.43
C ARG A 180 11.75 -2.95 -7.31
N GLY A 181 10.77 -3.85 -7.22
CA GLY A 181 9.81 -3.92 -6.13
C GLY A 181 10.49 -4.16 -4.79
N VAL A 182 11.32 -5.19 -4.70
CA VAL A 182 12.10 -5.53 -3.50
C VAL A 182 13.04 -4.39 -3.11
N ALA A 183 13.81 -3.84 -4.06
CA ALA A 183 14.74 -2.76 -3.80
C ALA A 183 14.06 -1.44 -3.42
N SER A 184 12.74 -1.32 -3.64
CA SER A 184 11.99 -0.14 -3.23
C SER A 184 11.67 -0.13 -1.74
N ILE A 185 11.58 -1.28 -1.08
CA ILE A 185 10.99 -1.37 0.26
C ILE A 185 11.70 -0.42 1.26
N ALA A 186 10.96 0.57 1.78
CA ALA A 186 11.45 1.60 2.71
C ALA A 186 12.72 2.34 2.26
N ALA A 187 12.94 2.48 0.95
CA ALA A 187 14.19 2.99 0.38
C ALA A 187 14.34 4.52 0.42
N PHE A 188 13.24 5.27 0.47
CA PHE A 188 13.18 6.74 0.38
C PHE A 188 14.08 7.35 -0.72
N PRO A 189 13.95 6.91 -1.98
CA PRO A 189 14.81 7.40 -3.06
C PRO A 189 14.61 8.90 -3.34
N ASP A 190 15.70 9.58 -3.67
CA ASP A 190 15.65 10.96 -4.18
C ASP A 190 15.17 10.98 -5.64
N GLY A 191 14.27 11.92 -5.96
CA GLY A 191 13.74 12.06 -7.31
C GLY A 191 12.50 12.94 -7.37
N ALA A 192 11.81 12.91 -8.50
CA ALA A 192 10.56 13.66 -8.70
C ALA A 192 9.41 12.75 -9.16
N PHE A 193 8.21 13.10 -8.71
CA PHE A 193 6.96 12.67 -9.30
C PHE A 193 6.63 13.59 -10.48
N CYS A 194 6.62 13.04 -11.69
CA CYS A 194 6.38 13.78 -12.92
C CYS A 194 4.88 13.77 -13.26
N LEU A 195 4.22 14.91 -13.11
CA LEU A 195 2.85 15.15 -13.58
C LEU A 195 2.91 15.91 -14.90
N TYR A 196 3.06 15.16 -15.99
CA TYR A 196 3.29 15.71 -17.31
C TYR A 196 2.03 15.64 -18.15
N GLY A 197 1.98 16.46 -19.19
CA GLY A 197 0.87 16.55 -20.11
C GLY A 197 1.30 16.20 -21.53
N SER A 198 0.35 16.35 -22.43
CA SER A 198 0.54 16.30 -23.87
C SER A 198 0.00 17.59 -24.51
N GLY A 199 0.09 17.75 -25.83
CA GLY A 199 -0.71 18.73 -26.56
C GLY A 199 -2.15 18.26 -26.82
N ASP A 200 -2.51 17.02 -26.45
CA ASP A 200 -3.76 16.36 -26.78
C ASP A 200 -4.82 16.60 -25.70
N ALA A 201 -5.85 17.39 -26.02
CA ALA A 201 -6.92 17.73 -25.10
C ALA A 201 -7.74 16.53 -24.62
N ALA A 202 -7.92 15.50 -25.45
CA ALA A 202 -8.69 14.31 -25.09
C ALA A 202 -7.93 13.44 -24.09
N ARG A 203 -6.60 13.37 -24.20
CA ARG A 203 -5.76 12.55 -23.31
C ARG A 203 -5.19 13.29 -22.10
N ASN A 204 -5.40 14.61 -22.04
CA ASN A 204 -5.00 15.45 -20.92
C ASN A 204 -6.06 15.64 -19.83
N VAL A 205 -7.17 14.93 -19.86
CA VAL A 205 -8.30 15.17 -18.92
C VAL A 205 -7.92 15.15 -17.42
N ARG A 206 -6.82 14.48 -17.05
CA ARG A 206 -6.24 14.46 -15.69
C ARG A 206 -5.53 15.75 -15.27
N HIS A 207 -5.02 16.56 -16.21
CA HIS A 207 -4.20 17.73 -15.92
C HIS A 207 -4.94 18.78 -15.04
N ARG A 208 -6.28 18.78 -15.08
CA ARG A 208 -7.13 19.69 -14.31
C ARG A 208 -7.01 19.46 -12.80
N THR A 209 -6.55 18.27 -12.38
CA THR A 209 -6.36 17.94 -10.96
C THR A 209 -4.91 18.09 -10.50
N TYR A 210 -3.95 18.38 -11.38
CA TYR A 210 -2.54 18.57 -10.99
C TYR A 210 -2.35 19.69 -9.95
N PRO A 211 -3.06 20.85 -10.02
CA PRO A 211 -2.97 21.86 -8.97
C PRO A 211 -3.45 21.37 -7.59
N VAL A 212 -4.37 20.40 -7.54
CA VAL A 212 -4.80 19.78 -6.29
C VAL A 212 -3.66 18.94 -5.72
N VAL A 213 -3.01 18.11 -6.55
CA VAL A 213 -1.86 17.30 -6.10
C VAL A 213 -0.70 18.17 -5.63
N ALA A 214 -0.33 19.20 -6.41
CA ALA A 214 0.75 20.13 -6.06
C ALA A 214 0.52 20.77 -4.70
N ARG A 215 -0.73 21.20 -4.43
CA ARG A 215 -1.13 21.73 -3.13
C ARG A 215 -0.95 20.72 -2.01
N GLN A 216 -1.34 19.46 -2.19
CA GLN A 216 -1.18 18.44 -1.14
C GLN A 216 0.30 18.19 -0.80
N PHE A 217 1.19 18.23 -1.79
CA PHE A 217 2.63 18.16 -1.55
C PHE A 217 3.15 19.40 -0.83
N GLU A 218 2.72 20.59 -1.24
CA GLU A 218 3.09 21.86 -0.60
C GLU A 218 2.64 21.91 0.88
N LEU A 219 1.43 21.42 1.17
CA LEU A 219 0.87 21.32 2.51
C LEU A 219 1.62 20.38 3.46
N LEU A 220 2.51 19.54 2.92
CA LEU A 220 3.43 18.69 3.70
C LEU A 220 4.89 19.17 3.63
N GLY A 221 5.15 20.35 3.07
CA GLY A 221 6.52 20.84 2.84
C GLY A 221 7.30 20.04 1.79
N ARG A 222 6.62 19.30 0.91
CA ARG A 222 7.20 18.37 -0.07
C ARG A 222 7.03 18.82 -1.52
N GLY A 223 6.71 20.10 -1.76
CA GLY A 223 6.48 20.65 -3.10
C GLY A 223 7.63 20.39 -4.09
N ALA A 224 8.88 20.41 -3.64
CA ALA A 224 10.06 20.11 -4.46
C ALA A 224 10.16 18.65 -4.94
N GLY A 225 9.32 17.74 -4.42
CA GLY A 225 9.21 16.35 -4.87
C GLY A 225 8.32 16.18 -6.10
N LEU A 226 7.64 17.24 -6.55
CA LEU A 226 6.73 17.20 -7.69
C LEU A 226 7.29 18.04 -8.85
N ASP A 227 7.25 17.48 -10.06
CA ASP A 227 7.60 18.17 -11.29
C ASP A 227 6.38 18.20 -12.22
N VAL A 228 5.84 19.39 -12.49
CA VAL A 228 4.55 19.57 -13.15
C VAL A 228 4.72 20.30 -14.48
N HIS A 229 4.41 19.61 -15.56
CA HIS A 229 4.41 20.16 -16.91
C HIS A 229 3.07 19.84 -17.60
N ALA A 230 2.00 20.57 -17.28
CA ALA A 230 0.65 20.24 -17.72
C ALA A 230 0.40 20.25 -19.25
N ALA A 231 1.30 20.86 -20.03
CA ALA A 231 1.18 21.00 -21.48
C ALA A 231 2.24 20.22 -22.28
N ALA A 232 3.19 19.55 -21.61
CA ALA A 232 4.31 18.90 -22.28
C ALA A 232 4.84 17.69 -21.48
N SER A 233 5.61 16.85 -22.16
CA SER A 233 6.34 15.73 -21.57
C SER A 233 7.85 15.91 -21.81
N PRO A 234 8.52 16.84 -21.08
CA PRO A 234 9.96 17.03 -21.22
C PRO A 234 10.73 15.78 -20.75
N ALA A 235 12.03 15.74 -21.05
CA ALA A 235 12.89 14.71 -20.48
C ALA A 235 13.00 14.95 -18.96
N PRO A 236 12.73 13.94 -18.11
CA PRO A 236 12.90 14.11 -16.67
C PRO A 236 14.34 14.49 -16.31
N ALA A 237 14.51 15.58 -15.57
CA ALA A 237 15.83 16.06 -15.15
C ALA A 237 16.38 15.34 -13.90
N ARG A 238 15.54 14.55 -13.23
CA ARG A 238 15.82 13.84 -11.98
C ARG A 238 15.35 12.39 -12.10
N PRO A 239 15.84 11.49 -11.23
CA PRO A 239 15.26 10.15 -11.13
C PRO A 239 13.74 10.22 -10.94
N VAL A 240 13.03 9.39 -11.69
CA VAL A 240 11.57 9.35 -11.76
C VAL A 240 11.05 8.47 -10.62
N LEU A 241 10.35 9.08 -9.66
CA LEU A 241 9.64 8.39 -8.58
C LEU A 241 8.24 7.96 -9.01
N GLY A 242 7.68 8.67 -9.97
CA GLY A 242 6.50 8.27 -10.71
C GLY A 242 6.28 9.17 -11.91
N TYR A 243 5.54 8.70 -12.90
CA TYR A 243 5.29 9.43 -14.14
C TYR A 243 3.86 9.26 -14.64
N LEU A 244 3.11 10.37 -14.76
CA LEU A 244 1.81 10.38 -15.44
C LEU A 244 1.87 11.27 -16.67
N ASN A 245 1.31 10.81 -17.79
CA ASN A 245 1.05 11.65 -18.95
C ASN A 245 -0.24 11.26 -19.72
N GLY A 246 -0.44 11.87 -20.88
CA GLY A 246 -1.56 11.61 -21.78
C GLY A 246 -1.14 11.38 -23.23
N LEU A 247 -0.03 10.67 -23.48
CA LEU A 247 0.40 10.39 -24.85
C LEU A 247 -0.01 8.99 -25.29
N ALA A 248 -0.35 8.83 -26.57
CA ALA A 248 -0.59 7.50 -27.15
C ALA A 248 0.69 6.67 -27.21
N TYR A 249 1.84 7.31 -27.40
CA TYR A 249 3.16 6.70 -27.43
C TYR A 249 4.03 7.27 -26.32
N LEU A 250 4.81 6.41 -25.68
CA LEU A 250 5.82 6.89 -24.73
C LEU A 250 6.87 7.72 -25.48
N PRO A 251 7.17 8.94 -25.01
CA PRO A 251 8.21 9.77 -25.59
C PRO A 251 9.56 9.04 -25.67
N THR A 252 10.25 9.18 -26.79
CA THR A 252 11.59 8.59 -26.99
C THR A 252 12.64 9.17 -26.03
N ASN A 253 12.42 10.40 -25.54
CA ASN A 253 13.27 11.02 -24.53
C ASN A 253 13.25 10.30 -23.16
N LEU A 254 12.28 9.41 -22.91
CA LEU A 254 12.25 8.57 -21.71
C LEU A 254 13.28 7.43 -21.75
N ALA A 255 13.85 7.10 -22.90
CA ALA A 255 14.86 6.04 -23.01
C ALA A 255 16.13 6.34 -22.18
N GLY A 256 16.41 7.62 -21.90
CA GLY A 256 17.51 8.04 -21.03
C GLY A 256 17.08 8.39 -19.59
N ALA A 257 15.80 8.27 -19.26
CA ALA A 257 15.31 8.59 -17.92
C ALA A 257 15.69 7.49 -16.93
N ALA A 258 16.15 7.88 -15.74
CA ALA A 258 16.39 6.95 -14.65
C ALA A 258 15.11 6.78 -13.82
N PHE A 259 14.55 5.58 -13.76
CA PHE A 259 13.44 5.27 -12.86
C PHE A 259 13.96 4.72 -11.55
N ALA A 260 13.46 5.26 -10.44
CA ALA A 260 13.79 4.72 -9.12
C ALA A 260 13.12 3.35 -8.92
N PRO A 261 13.72 2.44 -8.12
CA PRO A 261 13.02 1.27 -7.63
C PRO A 261 11.68 1.65 -7.00
N GLY A 262 10.61 0.95 -7.38
CA GLY A 262 9.25 1.28 -6.95
C GLY A 262 8.55 2.35 -7.78
N ALA A 263 9.13 2.89 -8.85
CA ALA A 263 8.46 3.93 -9.63
C ALA A 263 7.11 3.46 -10.21
N ILE A 264 6.07 4.28 -10.04
CA ILE A 264 4.74 4.06 -10.65
C ILE A 264 4.65 4.93 -11.90
N ALA A 265 4.37 4.31 -13.06
CA ALA A 265 4.19 5.06 -14.30
C ALA A 265 2.90 4.66 -15.01
N ASP A 266 2.23 5.63 -15.63
CA ASP A 266 1.03 5.41 -16.42
C ASP A 266 0.86 6.49 -17.50
N HIS A 267 0.16 6.13 -18.57
CA HIS A 267 -0.24 7.05 -19.63
C HIS A 267 -1.71 6.87 -19.95
N LEU A 268 -2.42 8.00 -20.08
CA LEU A 268 -3.83 7.99 -20.43
C LEU A 268 -3.97 7.71 -21.92
N THR A 269 -4.05 6.43 -22.27
CA THR A 269 -4.35 5.96 -23.61
C THR A 269 -5.26 4.75 -23.57
N SER A 270 -5.95 4.51 -24.70
CA SER A 270 -6.71 3.30 -24.93
C SER A 270 -5.79 2.09 -24.92
N CYS A 271 -6.34 0.90 -24.64
CA CYS A 271 -5.66 -0.39 -24.83
C CYS A 271 -4.27 -0.58 -24.19
N ALA A 272 -3.78 0.29 -23.30
CA ALA A 272 -2.45 0.17 -22.70
C ALA A 272 -2.24 -1.17 -21.95
N GLY A 273 -3.32 -1.80 -21.47
CA GLY A 273 -3.35 -3.10 -20.83
C GLY A 273 -3.77 -4.25 -21.76
N MET A 274 -3.91 -4.01 -23.07
CA MET A 274 -4.20 -5.04 -24.05
C MET A 274 -2.91 -5.79 -24.39
N ILE A 275 -2.64 -6.87 -23.67
CA ILE A 275 -1.43 -7.69 -23.80
C ILE A 275 -1.82 -9.16 -24.01
N PRO A 276 -1.07 -9.95 -24.78
CA PRO A 276 0.13 -9.60 -25.56
C PRO A 276 -0.13 -8.90 -26.90
N GLU A 277 -1.39 -8.67 -27.29
CA GLU A 277 -1.79 -8.11 -28.59
C GLU A 277 -2.23 -6.63 -28.44
N PRO A 278 -1.31 -5.66 -28.42
CA PRO A 278 -1.66 -4.26 -28.22
C PRO A 278 -2.41 -3.66 -29.41
N CYS A 279 -3.19 -2.62 -29.13
CA CYS A 279 -3.75 -1.78 -30.18
C CYS A 279 -2.62 -1.17 -31.02
N LEU A 280 -2.81 -1.15 -32.34
CA LEU A 280 -1.87 -0.47 -33.24
C LEU A 280 -1.66 0.96 -32.77
N ASN A 281 -0.43 1.45 -32.92
CA ASN A 281 -0.10 2.86 -32.69
C ASN A 281 -0.25 3.34 -31.23
N GLN A 282 -0.10 2.46 -30.25
CA GLN A 282 -0.14 2.80 -28.82
C GLN A 282 0.91 2.03 -28.02
N SER A 283 1.48 2.68 -27.01
CA SER A 283 2.34 2.04 -26.02
C SER A 283 1.53 1.28 -24.98
N THR A 284 2.21 0.42 -24.24
CA THR A 284 1.59 -0.50 -23.27
C THR A 284 2.21 -0.40 -21.89
N VAL A 285 1.57 -1.04 -20.93
CA VAL A 285 2.15 -1.33 -19.61
C VAL A 285 3.50 -2.07 -19.70
N TRP A 286 3.72 -2.90 -20.73
CA TRP A 286 5.02 -3.56 -20.93
C TRP A 286 6.14 -2.59 -21.31
N ASP A 287 5.83 -1.52 -22.04
CA ASP A 287 6.81 -0.47 -22.34
C ASP A 287 7.27 0.25 -21.08
N TRP A 288 6.35 0.49 -20.13
CA TRP A 288 6.71 1.03 -18.82
C TRP A 288 7.61 0.08 -18.02
N MET A 289 7.30 -1.22 -18.01
CA MET A 289 8.13 -2.23 -17.34
C MET A 289 9.53 -2.28 -17.94
N ARG A 290 9.64 -2.16 -19.28
CA ARG A 290 10.92 -2.11 -20.00
C ARG A 290 11.72 -0.86 -19.67
N LEU A 291 11.07 0.31 -19.56
CA LEU A 291 11.73 1.58 -19.29
C LEU A 291 12.27 1.71 -17.87
N GLY A 292 11.58 1.13 -16.88
CA GLY A 292 11.99 1.39 -15.50
C GLY A 292 10.92 1.31 -14.44
N ALA A 293 9.64 1.36 -14.82
CA ALA A 293 8.54 1.30 -13.87
C ALA A 293 8.44 -0.05 -13.15
N THR A 294 8.00 -0.01 -11.90
CA THR A 294 7.71 -1.18 -11.07
C THR A 294 6.23 -1.53 -11.09
N ALA A 295 5.37 -0.53 -11.27
CA ALA A 295 3.93 -0.73 -11.40
C ALA A 295 3.31 0.27 -12.37
N SER A 296 2.20 -0.14 -12.97
CA SER A 296 1.43 0.62 -13.95
C SER A 296 -0.05 0.22 -13.88
N TYR A 297 -0.88 1.01 -14.53
CA TYR A 297 -2.25 0.64 -14.89
C TYR A 297 -2.40 0.71 -16.42
N GLY A 298 -3.36 0.00 -16.99
CA GLY A 298 -3.63 0.08 -18.42
C GLY A 298 -5.03 -0.40 -18.77
N THR A 299 -5.69 0.29 -19.71
CA THR A 299 -7.02 -0.11 -20.18
C THR A 299 -6.94 -1.24 -21.19
N VAL A 300 -7.85 -2.21 -21.16
CA VAL A 300 -7.81 -3.42 -22.01
C VAL A 300 -8.68 -3.31 -23.26
N THR A 301 -9.38 -2.19 -23.41
CA THR A 301 -10.23 -1.83 -24.54
C THR A 301 -10.30 -0.29 -24.61
N GLU A 302 -11.01 0.28 -25.59
CA GLU A 302 -11.26 1.72 -25.68
C GLU A 302 -12.10 2.18 -24.46
N PRO A 303 -11.52 2.98 -23.54
CA PRO A 303 -12.22 3.38 -22.32
C PRO A 303 -12.99 4.69 -22.51
N CYS A 304 -12.74 5.44 -23.59
CA CYS A 304 -12.98 6.87 -23.70
C CYS A 304 -12.26 7.68 -22.60
N ALA A 305 -12.13 9.00 -22.78
CA ALA A 305 -11.40 9.88 -21.87
C ALA A 305 -12.16 10.21 -20.56
N PHE A 306 -12.73 9.21 -19.90
CA PHE A 306 -13.35 9.38 -18.58
C PHE A 306 -12.30 9.28 -17.48
N ASN A 307 -12.06 10.38 -16.73
CA ASN A 307 -11.13 10.42 -15.59
C ASN A 307 -11.31 9.25 -14.63
N ALA A 308 -12.56 8.83 -14.41
CA ALA A 308 -12.89 7.76 -13.47
C ALA A 308 -12.32 6.38 -13.85
N LYS A 309 -11.95 6.16 -15.13
CA LYS A 309 -11.40 4.89 -15.63
C LYS A 309 -9.87 4.83 -15.64
N PHE A 310 -9.20 5.89 -15.21
CA PHE A 310 -7.74 6.02 -15.19
C PHE A 310 -7.26 6.37 -13.78
N PRO A 311 -5.95 6.17 -13.49
CA PRO A 311 -5.37 6.59 -12.23
C PRO A 311 -5.53 8.10 -12.01
N ASP A 312 -6.15 8.45 -10.89
CA ASP A 312 -6.19 9.80 -10.35
C ASP A 312 -4.76 10.25 -9.98
N PRO A 313 -4.32 11.45 -10.38
CA PRO A 313 -3.01 12.00 -10.02
C PRO A 313 -2.69 12.03 -8.51
N MET A 314 -3.71 11.95 -7.64
CA MET A 314 -3.54 11.75 -6.20
C MET A 314 -2.78 10.46 -5.84
N VAL A 315 -2.64 9.51 -6.77
CA VAL A 315 -1.79 8.31 -6.61
C VAL A 315 -0.39 8.64 -6.08
N PHE A 316 0.22 9.74 -6.55
CA PHE A 316 1.56 10.15 -6.08
C PHE A 316 1.54 10.72 -4.67
N PHE A 317 0.47 11.39 -4.27
CA PHE A 317 0.34 11.86 -2.90
C PHE A 317 0.21 10.68 -1.93
N TRP A 318 -0.66 9.71 -2.23
CA TRP A 318 -0.81 8.52 -1.40
C TRP A 318 0.47 7.69 -1.39
N TYR A 319 1.09 7.47 -2.54
CA TYR A 319 2.34 6.72 -2.60
C TYR A 319 3.47 7.40 -1.82
N ALA A 320 3.59 8.73 -1.92
CA ALA A 320 4.56 9.51 -1.15
C ALA A 320 4.32 9.47 0.36
N ARG A 321 3.08 9.21 0.82
CA ARG A 321 2.75 9.00 2.23
C ARG A 321 3.20 7.65 2.78
N GLY A 322 3.45 6.66 1.92
CA GLY A 322 3.93 5.33 2.32
C GLY A 322 2.97 4.17 2.05
N PHE A 323 1.85 4.41 1.37
CA PHE A 323 1.03 3.32 0.82
C PHE A 323 1.83 2.48 -0.17
N THR A 324 1.50 1.19 -0.31
CA THR A 324 2.12 0.36 -1.36
C THR A 324 1.68 0.80 -2.75
N ALA A 325 2.39 0.34 -3.79
CA ALA A 325 1.96 0.54 -5.16
C ALA A 325 0.59 -0.10 -5.40
N GLY A 326 0.33 -1.25 -4.76
CA GLY A 326 -0.95 -1.93 -4.75
C GLY A 326 -2.09 -1.04 -4.24
N GLU A 327 -1.92 -0.49 -3.04
CA GLU A 327 -2.92 0.38 -2.41
C GLU A 327 -3.10 1.69 -3.16
N ALA A 328 -2.01 2.38 -3.48
CA ALA A 328 -2.04 3.67 -4.15
C ALA A 328 -2.74 3.57 -5.52
N LEU A 329 -2.44 2.54 -6.32
CA LEU A 329 -3.09 2.33 -7.60
C LEU A 329 -4.54 1.88 -7.46
N ALA A 330 -4.86 1.01 -6.50
CA ALA A 330 -6.24 0.60 -6.24
C ALA A 330 -7.10 1.79 -5.76
N MET A 331 -6.57 2.68 -4.92
CA MET A 331 -7.25 3.92 -4.52
C MET A 331 -7.41 4.91 -5.67
N SER A 332 -6.61 4.80 -6.74
CA SER A 332 -6.57 5.80 -7.81
C SER A 332 -7.60 5.63 -8.92
N VAL A 333 -8.23 4.46 -9.04
CA VAL A 333 -9.16 4.19 -10.13
C VAL A 333 -10.57 4.00 -9.59
N ARG A 334 -11.45 4.95 -9.91
CA ARG A 334 -12.84 4.95 -9.44
C ARG A 334 -13.70 3.90 -10.12
N ASN A 335 -13.48 3.63 -11.41
CA ASN A 335 -14.25 2.69 -12.23
C ASN A 335 -13.32 1.77 -13.03
N PRO A 336 -12.71 0.74 -12.40
CA PRO A 336 -11.61 0.01 -13.02
C PRO A 336 -12.00 -1.06 -14.06
N TYR A 337 -13.29 -1.35 -14.32
CA TYR A 337 -13.74 -2.54 -15.06
C TYR A 337 -13.04 -2.80 -16.40
N GLN A 338 -12.62 -1.76 -17.12
CA GLN A 338 -11.91 -1.87 -18.40
C GLN A 338 -10.39 -1.76 -18.28
N GLY A 339 -9.82 -1.93 -17.10
CA GLY A 339 -8.39 -1.81 -16.90
C GLY A 339 -7.82 -2.92 -16.05
N ILE A 340 -6.49 -2.98 -16.09
CA ILE A 340 -5.68 -3.91 -15.33
C ILE A 340 -4.60 -3.18 -14.54
N TRP A 341 -4.35 -3.68 -13.34
CA TRP A 341 -3.18 -3.31 -12.55
C TRP A 341 -2.03 -4.26 -12.88
N VAL A 342 -0.84 -3.71 -13.10
CA VAL A 342 0.33 -4.46 -13.59
C VAL A 342 1.55 -4.09 -12.78
N GLY A 343 2.37 -5.09 -12.44
CA GLY A 343 3.64 -4.92 -11.75
C GLY A 343 3.68 -5.53 -10.36
N ASP A 344 4.55 -5.02 -9.50
CA ASP A 344 4.73 -5.49 -8.13
C ASP A 344 3.88 -4.67 -7.13
N PRO A 345 2.80 -5.23 -6.55
CA PRO A 345 1.96 -4.49 -5.61
C PRO A 345 2.63 -4.21 -4.27
N LEU A 346 3.68 -4.95 -3.89
CA LEU A 346 4.36 -4.80 -2.59
C LEU A 346 5.42 -3.68 -2.59
N ALA A 347 5.66 -3.04 -3.74
CA ALA A 347 6.59 -1.92 -3.81
C ALA A 347 6.13 -0.77 -2.89
N ALA A 348 7.02 -0.30 -2.00
CA ALA A 348 6.71 0.68 -0.97
C ALA A 348 7.91 1.59 -0.61
N PRO A 349 8.39 2.42 -1.57
CA PRO A 349 9.55 3.30 -1.43
C PRO A 349 9.47 4.35 -0.33
N PHE A 350 8.27 4.80 0.03
CA PHE A 350 8.11 5.88 1.01
C PHE A 350 7.50 5.41 2.32
N ALA A 351 7.38 4.10 2.52
CA ALA A 351 6.90 3.58 3.77
C ALA A 351 7.96 3.66 4.87
N ALA A 352 7.51 3.93 6.09
CA ALA A 352 8.37 4.10 7.27
C ALA A 352 8.04 3.04 8.33
N PRO A 353 8.23 1.75 8.05
CA PRO A 353 7.76 0.68 8.92
C PRO A 353 8.53 0.63 10.25
N PRO A 354 7.86 0.35 11.39
CA PRO A 354 8.56 0.15 12.65
C PRO A 354 9.48 -1.07 12.56
N ALA A 355 10.44 -1.19 13.47
CA ALA A 355 11.23 -2.41 13.65
C ALA A 355 10.66 -3.25 14.79
N VAL A 356 10.74 -4.57 14.63
CA VAL A 356 10.47 -5.56 15.68
C VAL A 356 11.70 -6.45 15.85
N ARG A 357 12.12 -6.68 17.09
CA ARG A 357 13.25 -7.54 17.44
C ARG A 357 12.82 -8.56 18.48
N ILE A 358 13.11 -9.82 18.21
CA ILE A 358 12.93 -10.90 19.18
C ILE A 358 14.11 -10.87 20.15
N LEU A 359 13.83 -10.72 21.43
CA LEU A 359 14.81 -10.76 22.51
C LEU A 359 14.95 -12.17 23.04
N GLU A 360 13.82 -12.83 23.30
CA GLU A 360 13.73 -14.20 23.79
C GLU A 360 12.50 -14.91 23.18
N PRO A 361 12.56 -16.22 22.94
CA PRO A 361 13.73 -17.09 23.10
C PRO A 361 14.73 -16.97 21.95
N ALA A 362 15.89 -17.62 22.09
CA ALA A 362 16.92 -17.62 21.06
C ALA A 362 16.47 -18.33 19.77
N ARG A 363 17.01 -17.88 18.63
CA ARG A 363 16.77 -18.49 17.32
C ARG A 363 17.17 -19.97 17.33
N ASN A 364 16.32 -20.83 16.75
CA ASN A 364 16.47 -22.30 16.71
C ASN A 364 16.45 -22.99 18.09
N ALA A 365 15.91 -22.33 19.12
CA ALA A 365 15.71 -22.99 20.42
C ALA A 365 14.79 -24.21 20.29
N LYS A 366 14.99 -25.18 21.19
CA LYS A 366 14.03 -26.25 21.42
C LYS A 366 13.01 -25.78 22.43
N LEU A 367 11.75 -25.68 22.02
CA LEU A 367 10.66 -25.12 22.84
C LEU A 367 9.51 -26.12 22.90
N ASP A 368 8.85 -26.22 24.06
CA ASP A 368 7.62 -26.99 24.24
C ASP A 368 6.82 -26.38 25.39
N GLY A 369 5.52 -26.69 25.45
CA GLY A 369 4.62 -26.16 26.47
C GLY A 369 4.48 -24.64 26.43
N GLU A 370 4.32 -24.03 27.61
CA GLU A 370 4.26 -22.58 27.75
C GLU A 370 5.64 -21.94 27.59
N THR A 371 5.73 -20.94 26.71
CA THR A 371 6.93 -20.11 26.54
C THR A 371 6.56 -18.63 26.64
N THR A 372 7.47 -17.81 27.17
CA THR A 372 7.34 -16.35 27.10
C THR A 372 8.12 -15.82 25.91
N LEU A 373 7.43 -15.08 25.04
CA LEU A 373 8.05 -14.36 23.93
C LEU A 373 8.35 -12.94 24.40
N LYS A 374 9.61 -12.52 24.32
CA LYS A 374 10.02 -11.16 24.66
C LYS A 374 10.42 -10.41 23.40
N LEU A 375 9.73 -9.31 23.11
CA LEU A 375 9.85 -8.55 21.86
C LEU A 375 10.15 -7.09 22.17
N ALA A 376 11.01 -6.47 21.36
CA ALA A 376 11.26 -5.04 21.37
C ALA A 376 10.77 -4.41 20.07
N LEU A 377 10.04 -3.31 20.18
CA LEU A 377 9.52 -2.54 19.05
C LEU A 377 10.11 -1.13 19.08
N SER A 378 10.37 -0.58 17.90
CA SER A 378 10.80 0.81 17.73
C SER A 378 10.26 1.41 16.45
N ALA A 379 9.84 2.67 16.48
CA ALA A 379 9.41 3.42 15.31
C ALA A 379 10.57 3.62 14.33
N HIS A 380 10.26 3.62 13.03
CA HIS A 380 11.17 4.15 12.02
C HIS A 380 11.44 5.64 12.31
N GLU A 381 12.65 6.14 12.01
CA GLU A 381 13.00 7.55 12.24
C GLU A 381 12.00 8.52 11.55
N ARG A 382 11.58 8.16 10.34
CA ARG A 382 10.57 8.89 9.54
C ARG A 382 9.12 8.48 9.78
N GLY A 383 8.89 7.51 10.68
CA GLY A 383 7.58 6.87 10.88
C GLY A 383 6.92 7.21 12.21
N ALA A 384 5.67 6.78 12.32
CA ALA A 384 4.89 6.88 13.55
C ALA A 384 5.21 5.74 14.53
N PRO A 385 4.80 5.85 15.80
CA PRO A 385 4.94 4.80 16.79
C PRO A 385 4.37 3.43 16.37
N PRO A 386 5.05 2.32 16.70
CA PRO A 386 4.50 0.97 16.52
C PRO A 386 3.25 0.81 17.39
N THR A 387 2.15 0.40 16.77
CA THR A 387 0.83 0.35 17.44
C THR A 387 0.18 -1.03 17.35
N PHE A 388 0.41 -1.75 16.26
CA PHE A 388 -0.14 -3.08 16.06
C PHE A 388 0.99 -4.11 16.04
N LEU A 389 0.74 -5.27 16.64
CA LEU A 389 1.64 -6.42 16.58
C LEU A 389 0.81 -7.69 16.43
N ASP A 390 1.04 -8.42 15.35
CA ASP A 390 0.40 -9.71 15.05
C ASP A 390 1.40 -10.85 15.14
N LEU A 391 0.92 -12.01 15.60
CA LEU A 391 1.63 -13.27 15.58
C LEU A 391 1.10 -14.16 14.47
N TYR A 392 2.02 -14.70 13.68
CA TYR A 392 1.79 -15.77 12.72
C TYR A 392 2.60 -17.00 13.10
N VAL A 393 2.06 -18.18 12.81
CA VAL A 393 2.74 -19.48 12.97
C VAL A 393 2.75 -20.16 11.61
N ASP A 394 3.93 -20.50 11.10
CA ASP A 394 4.12 -21.17 9.79
C ASP A 394 3.38 -20.47 8.64
N GLY A 395 3.37 -19.13 8.68
CA GLY A 395 2.73 -18.28 7.68
C GLY A 395 1.21 -18.13 7.82
N LEU A 396 0.61 -18.60 8.92
CA LEU A 396 -0.81 -18.42 9.24
C LEU A 396 -1.03 -17.45 10.39
N TYR A 397 -1.96 -16.51 10.23
CA TYR A 397 -2.35 -15.61 11.32
C TYR A 397 -2.85 -16.40 12.52
N ARG A 398 -2.29 -16.11 13.70
CA ARG A 398 -2.62 -16.81 14.94
C ARG A 398 -3.30 -15.89 15.95
N ALA A 399 -2.70 -14.75 16.25
CA ALA A 399 -3.20 -13.90 17.33
C ALA A 399 -2.79 -12.43 17.20
N PRO A 400 -3.62 -11.52 17.73
CA PRO A 400 -3.19 -10.16 18.04
C PRO A 400 -2.33 -10.17 19.31
N ILE A 401 -1.07 -9.71 19.23
CA ILE A 401 -0.25 -9.49 20.43
C ILE A 401 -0.52 -8.08 20.99
N ALA A 402 -0.49 -7.07 20.12
CA ALA A 402 -0.77 -5.69 20.48
C ALA A 402 -1.80 -5.08 19.53
N ARG A 403 -2.67 -4.26 20.11
CA ARG A 403 -3.74 -3.52 19.43
C ARG A 403 -3.67 -2.06 19.87
N PRO A 404 -4.20 -1.13 19.05
CA PRO A 404 -4.19 0.27 19.40
C PRO A 404 -4.90 0.50 20.73
N PHE A 405 -4.28 1.29 21.61
CA PHE A 405 -4.97 1.85 22.75
C PHE A 405 -6.04 2.82 22.24
N ALA A 406 -7.25 2.72 22.78
CA ALA A 406 -8.29 3.66 22.44
C ALA A 406 -7.84 5.06 22.89
N PRO A 407 -7.81 6.08 22.01
CA PRO A 407 -7.34 7.42 22.36
C PRO A 407 -8.31 8.18 23.27
N VAL A 408 -9.26 7.50 23.89
CA VAL A 408 -10.37 8.05 24.66
C VAL A 408 -9.86 9.03 25.71
N GLY A 409 -10.42 10.23 25.69
CA GLY A 409 -10.07 11.31 26.60
C GLY A 409 -8.82 12.07 26.23
N ASN A 410 -8.04 11.67 25.22
CA ASN A 410 -7.01 12.53 24.64
C ASN A 410 -7.65 13.73 23.97
N GLU A 411 -7.04 14.89 24.18
CA GLU A 411 -7.41 16.13 23.52
C GLU A 411 -6.51 16.34 22.31
N ILE A 412 -7.12 16.68 21.19
CA ILE A 412 -6.42 17.20 20.03
C ILE A 412 -6.84 18.64 19.77
N ALA A 413 -5.84 19.50 19.56
CA ALA A 413 -6.06 20.90 19.32
C ALA A 413 -5.36 21.39 18.05
N LEU A 414 -6.09 22.22 17.30
CA LEU A 414 -5.62 22.94 16.13
C LEU A 414 -5.53 24.44 16.46
N GLN A 415 -4.44 25.08 16.07
CA GLN A 415 -4.24 26.52 16.17
C GLN A 415 -4.12 27.12 14.77
N VAL A 416 -4.91 28.16 14.48
CA VAL A 416 -4.84 28.97 13.25
C VAL A 416 -4.81 30.44 13.66
N GLY A 417 -3.66 31.10 13.55
CA GLY A 417 -3.50 32.44 14.11
C GLY A 417 -3.81 32.46 15.60
N GLY A 418 -4.77 33.29 16.02
CA GLY A 418 -5.26 33.33 17.40
C GLY A 418 -6.37 32.30 17.72
N ASP A 419 -6.98 31.69 16.71
CA ASP A 419 -8.10 30.77 16.89
C ASP A 419 -7.63 29.35 17.29
N ARG A 420 -8.18 28.81 18.38
CA ARG A 420 -7.89 27.46 18.90
C ARG A 420 -9.13 26.58 18.87
N PHE A 421 -9.01 25.43 18.21
CA PHE A 421 -10.08 24.42 18.12
C PHE A 421 -9.64 23.17 18.84
N VAL A 422 -10.46 22.66 19.76
CA VAL A 422 -10.14 21.48 20.56
C VAL A 422 -11.24 20.45 20.39
N TYR A 423 -10.83 19.20 20.23
CA TYR A 423 -11.68 18.02 20.24
C TYR A 423 -11.15 17.01 21.25
N VAL A 424 -12.04 16.35 21.99
CA VAL A 424 -11.69 15.31 22.95
C VAL A 424 -12.21 13.99 22.42
N ALA A 425 -11.33 13.01 22.24
CA ALA A 425 -11.69 11.71 21.69
C ALA A 425 -12.70 11.00 22.60
N ALA A 426 -13.83 10.59 22.03
CA ALA A 426 -14.90 9.92 22.76
C ALA A 426 -14.63 8.41 22.94
N PRO A 427 -15.31 7.74 23.89
CA PRO A 427 -15.20 6.29 24.06
C PRO A 427 -15.49 5.52 22.77
N GLY A 428 -14.57 4.63 22.40
CA GLY A 428 -14.71 3.75 21.23
C GLY A 428 -14.35 4.38 19.89
N GLU A 429 -13.89 5.63 19.86
CA GLU A 429 -13.43 6.26 18.62
C GLU A 429 -12.07 5.72 18.16
N ASP A 430 -11.95 5.50 16.85
CA ASP A 430 -10.70 5.22 16.18
C ASP A 430 -10.02 6.51 15.68
N LEU A 431 -8.86 6.37 15.03
CA LEU A 431 -8.10 7.49 14.48
C LEU A 431 -8.92 8.35 13.50
N TYR A 432 -9.78 7.73 12.70
CA TYR A 432 -10.54 8.40 11.65
C TYR A 432 -11.73 9.17 12.22
N ALA A 433 -12.38 8.60 13.24
CA ALA A 433 -13.40 9.28 14.03
C ALA A 433 -12.83 10.51 14.73
N VAL A 434 -11.63 10.40 15.33
CA VAL A 434 -10.94 11.55 15.96
C VAL A 434 -10.61 12.64 14.93
N ALA A 435 -10.14 12.28 13.73
CA ALA A 435 -9.91 13.25 12.65
C ALA A 435 -11.20 13.97 12.23
N ALA A 436 -12.30 13.22 12.07
CA ALA A 436 -13.61 13.76 11.76
C ALA A 436 -14.14 14.67 12.87
N GLY A 437 -13.95 14.28 14.14
CA GLY A 437 -14.29 15.06 15.32
C GLY A 437 -13.53 16.38 15.40
N LEU A 438 -12.22 16.37 15.12
CA LEU A 438 -11.43 17.60 15.02
C LEU A 438 -11.93 18.51 13.90
N ALA A 439 -12.22 17.96 12.71
CA ALA A 439 -12.77 18.75 11.62
C ALA A 439 -14.14 19.36 11.98
N TRP A 440 -14.99 18.62 12.69
CA TRP A 440 -16.25 19.14 13.22
C TRP A 440 -16.04 20.26 14.26
N ALA A 441 -15.07 20.11 15.16
CA ALA A 441 -14.74 21.15 16.15
C ALA A 441 -14.29 22.46 15.47
N VAL A 442 -13.53 22.36 14.37
CA VAL A 442 -13.18 23.53 13.55
C VAL A 442 -14.41 24.12 12.88
N ASN A 443 -15.22 23.32 12.20
CA ASN A 443 -16.37 23.83 11.45
C ASN A 443 -17.45 24.46 12.34
N SER A 444 -17.65 23.93 13.56
CA SER A 444 -18.63 24.45 14.52
C SER A 444 -18.24 25.80 15.13
N LYS A 445 -16.93 26.06 15.30
CA LYS A 445 -16.42 27.28 15.96
C LYS A 445 -15.75 28.27 15.00
N GLY A 446 -15.40 27.83 13.79
CA GLY A 446 -14.68 28.62 12.79
C GLY A 446 -15.55 29.62 12.02
N ALA A 447 -16.87 29.64 12.29
CA ALA A 447 -17.85 30.60 11.75
C ALA A 447 -17.78 30.77 10.21
N GLY A 448 -17.39 29.72 9.48
CA GLY A 448 -17.18 29.75 8.03
C GLY A 448 -15.93 30.50 7.54
N ARG A 449 -15.21 31.21 8.43
CA ARG A 449 -13.90 31.83 8.16
C ARG A 449 -12.79 30.79 8.13
N ILE A 450 -12.85 29.84 9.05
CA ILE A 450 -11.97 28.66 9.11
C ILE A 450 -12.86 27.43 8.97
N THR A 451 -12.55 26.59 7.99
CA THR A 451 -13.30 25.35 7.71
C THR A 451 -12.34 24.18 7.58
N ALA A 452 -12.82 22.98 7.85
CA ALA A 452 -12.03 21.76 7.86
C ALA A 452 -12.73 20.59 7.16
N SER A 453 -11.94 19.69 6.57
CA SER A 453 -12.41 18.41 6.03
C SER A 453 -11.48 17.29 6.46
N ALA A 454 -12.03 16.26 7.10
CA ALA A 454 -11.29 15.04 7.42
C ALA A 454 -11.17 14.12 6.21
N LYS A 455 -10.03 13.45 6.09
CA LYS A 455 -9.66 12.48 5.06
C LYS A 455 -8.89 11.35 5.74
N ALA A 456 -9.55 10.27 6.14
CA ALA A 456 -8.91 9.24 6.98
C ALA A 456 -8.21 9.83 8.22
N ASP A 457 -6.88 9.70 8.32
CA ASP A 457 -6.05 10.19 9.43
C ASP A 457 -5.58 11.65 9.28
N ARG A 458 -6.05 12.40 8.28
CA ARG A 458 -5.64 13.80 8.08
C ARG A 458 -6.81 14.77 8.06
N VAL A 459 -6.54 16.02 8.44
CA VAL A 459 -7.52 17.11 8.42
C VAL A 459 -6.98 18.25 7.55
N GLU A 460 -7.68 18.56 6.47
CA GLU A 460 -7.41 19.73 5.63
C GLU A 460 -8.12 20.95 6.18
N ILE A 461 -7.45 22.08 6.21
CA ILE A 461 -7.93 23.35 6.72
C ILE A 461 -7.97 24.39 5.61
N THR A 462 -8.99 25.23 5.65
CA THR A 462 -9.19 26.36 4.75
C THR A 462 -9.49 27.62 5.54
N VAL A 463 -8.78 28.71 5.23
CA VAL A 463 -8.85 29.99 5.93
C VAL A 463 -9.15 31.09 4.93
N ARG A 464 -10.26 31.82 5.09
CA ARG A 464 -10.64 32.91 4.16
C ARG A 464 -9.82 34.19 4.31
N GLU A 465 -9.36 34.47 5.52
CA GLU A 465 -8.53 35.63 5.87
C GLU A 465 -7.18 35.12 6.34
N PRO A 466 -6.29 34.74 5.42
CA PRO A 466 -5.14 33.93 5.78
C PRO A 466 -3.92 34.75 6.20
N LEU A 467 -4.03 36.08 6.23
CA LEU A 467 -2.93 36.97 6.58
C LEU A 467 -3.18 37.61 7.93
N GLY A 468 -2.13 37.70 8.75
CA GLY A 468 -2.13 38.46 9.98
C GLY A 468 -2.02 39.97 9.73
N PRO A 469 -2.08 40.79 10.81
CA PRO A 469 -1.92 42.25 10.71
C PRO A 469 -0.57 42.69 10.12
N ASP A 470 0.45 41.84 10.21
CA ASP A 470 1.79 42.01 9.64
C ASP A 470 1.88 41.64 8.15
N GLY A 471 0.75 41.23 7.54
CA GLY A 471 0.68 40.77 6.15
C GLY A 471 1.27 39.37 5.93
N GLN A 472 1.72 38.68 6.98
CA GLN A 472 2.27 37.33 6.88
C GLN A 472 1.17 36.28 6.97
N PRO A 473 1.34 35.10 6.34
CA PRO A 473 0.38 34.00 6.48
C PRO A 473 0.14 33.65 7.94
N LEU A 474 -1.07 33.32 8.37
CA LEU A 474 -1.34 33.01 9.77
C LEU A 474 -0.52 31.80 10.26
N PRO A 475 0.05 31.85 11.49
CA PRO A 475 0.66 30.69 12.13
C PRO A 475 -0.30 29.51 12.19
N PHE A 476 0.24 28.30 12.07
CA PHE A 476 -0.52 27.07 12.08
C PHE A 476 0.19 26.01 12.92
N ALA A 477 -0.56 25.35 13.81
CA ALA A 477 -0.01 24.29 14.63
C ALA A 477 -1.08 23.26 15.00
N ALA A 478 -0.62 22.05 15.30
CA ALA A 478 -1.42 20.99 15.92
C ALA A 478 -0.73 20.54 17.21
N SER A 479 -1.52 20.17 18.20
CA SER A 479 -1.02 19.66 19.49
C SER A 479 -1.96 18.62 20.05
N VAL A 480 -1.42 17.72 20.86
CA VAL A 480 -2.18 16.70 21.59
C VAL A 480 -1.90 16.83 23.09
N ALA A 481 -2.89 16.52 23.91
CA ALA A 481 -2.76 16.47 25.36
C ALA A 481 -3.50 15.25 25.91
N GLN A 482 -3.08 14.78 27.08
CA GLN A 482 -3.66 13.60 27.72
C GLN A 482 -5.16 13.76 28.02
N GLY A 483 -5.62 14.98 28.33
CA GLY A 483 -6.99 15.24 28.78
C GLY A 483 -7.34 14.43 30.03
N PHE A 484 -8.47 13.73 30.01
CA PHE A 484 -8.88 12.82 31.09
C PHE A 484 -8.41 11.37 30.89
N ALA A 485 -7.69 11.08 29.80
CA ALA A 485 -7.20 9.73 29.52
C ALA A 485 -6.18 9.26 30.58
N SER A 486 -5.95 7.95 30.65
CA SER A 486 -4.91 7.35 31.48
C SER A 486 -3.49 7.57 30.94
N GLY A 487 -3.36 7.99 29.67
CA GLY A 487 -2.10 8.23 28.99
C GLY A 487 -2.30 8.90 27.64
N LEU A 488 -1.22 9.29 26.99
CA LEU A 488 -1.25 9.89 25.66
C LEU A 488 -1.04 8.80 24.59
N TYR A 489 -2.06 8.59 23.75
CA TYR A 489 -2.12 7.53 22.73
C TYR A 489 -2.38 8.07 21.32
N LEU A 490 -2.41 9.40 21.16
CA LEU A 490 -2.60 10.09 19.91
C LEU A 490 -1.40 11.01 19.66
N GLY A 491 -1.00 11.16 18.41
CA GLY A 491 -0.08 12.20 17.95
C GLY A 491 -0.65 13.00 16.78
N ALA A 492 -0.17 14.22 16.62
CA ALA A 492 -0.57 15.12 15.55
C ALA A 492 0.64 15.91 15.04
N VAL A 493 0.76 16.03 13.71
CA VAL A 493 1.84 16.76 13.05
C VAL A 493 1.22 17.72 12.04
N ALA A 494 1.48 19.02 12.22
CA ALA A 494 1.15 20.03 11.22
C ALA A 494 2.13 19.90 10.04
N GLY A 495 1.61 19.91 8.81
CA GLY A 495 2.45 19.77 7.62
C GLY A 495 3.28 21.02 7.30
N THR A 496 2.86 22.18 7.80
CA THR A 496 3.57 23.46 7.76
C THR A 496 3.38 24.21 9.08
N ASP A 497 4.23 25.19 9.37
CA ASP A 497 4.16 26.05 10.58
C ASP A 497 3.29 27.30 10.37
N ARG A 498 2.91 27.58 9.13
CA ARG A 498 1.99 28.65 8.72
C ARG A 498 1.05 28.15 7.64
N VAL A 499 -0.10 28.78 7.48
CA VAL A 499 -1.00 28.48 6.36
C VAL A 499 -0.32 28.82 5.04
N VAL A 500 -0.48 27.96 4.04
CA VAL A 500 -0.04 28.19 2.66
C VAL A 500 -1.08 29.03 1.96
N VAL A 501 -0.70 30.22 1.48
CA VAL A 501 -1.63 31.15 0.83
C VAL A 501 -1.67 30.90 -0.68
N ALA A 502 -2.84 30.50 -1.18
CA ALA A 502 -3.08 30.30 -2.60
C ALA A 502 -4.54 30.66 -2.96
N ASP A 503 -4.74 31.29 -4.12
CA ASP A 503 -6.06 31.67 -4.63
C ASP A 503 -6.90 32.52 -3.65
N GLY A 504 -6.24 33.41 -2.90
CA GLY A 504 -6.89 34.28 -1.92
C GLY A 504 -7.36 33.57 -0.63
N ALA A 505 -6.97 32.32 -0.41
CA ALA A 505 -7.26 31.56 0.80
C ALA A 505 -5.99 30.93 1.38
N GLY A 506 -5.98 30.72 2.68
CA GLY A 506 -4.97 29.95 3.40
C GLY A 506 -5.38 28.49 3.44
N ARG A 507 -4.41 27.59 3.25
CA ARG A 507 -4.59 26.14 3.34
C ARG A 507 -3.58 25.59 4.33
N ALA A 508 -3.98 24.59 5.08
CA ALA A 508 -3.08 23.86 5.95
C ALA A 508 -3.55 22.41 6.10
N LEU A 509 -2.71 21.55 6.64
CA LEU A 509 -3.03 20.13 6.83
C LEU A 509 -2.40 19.63 8.13
N VAL A 510 -3.14 18.79 8.85
CA VAL A 510 -2.62 18.03 9.99
C VAL A 510 -2.71 16.54 9.68
N LEU A 511 -1.64 15.80 9.96
CA LEU A 511 -1.58 14.34 9.98
C LEU A 511 -1.73 13.85 11.42
N LEU A 512 -2.58 12.85 11.64
CA LEU A 512 -2.78 12.20 12.92
C LEU A 512 -2.20 10.78 12.89
N HIS A 513 -1.79 10.28 14.06
CA HIS A 513 -1.42 8.88 14.22
C HIS A 513 -1.76 8.38 15.62
N LEU A 514 -1.90 7.07 15.76
CA LEU A 514 -1.99 6.39 17.05
C LEU A 514 -0.59 6.14 17.63
N GLY A 515 -0.56 5.99 18.95
CA GLY A 515 0.65 5.74 19.74
C GLY A 515 1.48 6.99 20.01
N ASN A 516 2.20 6.98 21.16
CA ASN A 516 3.14 8.03 21.56
C ASN A 516 4.54 7.45 21.88
N ALA A 517 4.60 6.22 22.40
CA ALA A 517 5.86 5.54 22.69
C ALA A 517 6.57 5.14 21.39
N ARG A 518 7.67 5.83 21.05
CA ARG A 518 8.48 5.49 19.88
C ARG A 518 9.27 4.18 20.04
N ALA A 519 9.38 3.62 21.23
CA ALA A 519 9.91 2.27 21.47
C ALA A 519 9.34 1.69 22.76
N TYR A 520 9.18 0.37 22.80
CA TYR A 520 8.78 -0.37 24.00
C TYR A 520 9.16 -1.86 23.89
N GLU A 521 9.18 -2.55 25.02
CA GLU A 521 9.27 -4.01 25.09
C GLU A 521 7.93 -4.60 25.53
N ILE A 522 7.63 -5.80 25.06
CA ILE A 522 6.44 -6.56 25.43
C ILE A 522 6.82 -8.01 25.69
N GLU A 523 6.24 -8.57 26.74
CA GLU A 523 6.25 -10.01 27.03
C GLU A 523 4.89 -10.59 26.66
N TYR A 524 4.89 -11.71 25.94
CA TYR A 524 3.68 -12.39 25.49
C TYR A 524 3.79 -13.87 25.81
N PRO A 525 2.97 -14.41 26.73
CA PRO A 525 2.91 -15.84 26.97
C PRO A 525 2.28 -16.55 25.77
N PHE A 526 2.88 -17.64 25.33
CA PHE A 526 2.41 -18.42 24.19
C PHE A 526 2.50 -19.91 24.49
N ASP A 527 1.39 -20.61 24.28
CA ASP A 527 1.30 -22.05 24.45
C ASP A 527 1.61 -22.77 23.13
N LEU A 528 2.70 -23.54 23.12
CA LEU A 528 3.18 -24.31 21.98
C LEU A 528 2.63 -25.74 21.96
N SER A 529 1.86 -26.15 22.98
CA SER A 529 1.39 -27.53 23.15
C SER A 529 0.51 -28.03 22.00
N ALA A 530 -0.14 -27.12 21.26
CA ALA A 530 -0.97 -27.45 20.11
C ALA A 530 -0.19 -27.64 18.79
N LEU A 531 1.10 -27.33 18.77
CA LEU A 531 1.95 -27.49 17.59
C LEU A 531 2.60 -28.87 17.58
N GLU A 532 2.76 -29.46 16.39
CA GLU A 532 3.35 -30.79 16.22
C GLU A 532 4.87 -30.80 16.49
N PRO A 533 5.48 -31.95 16.81
CA PRO A 533 6.94 -32.06 16.84
C PRO A 533 7.57 -31.73 15.48
N GLY A 534 8.64 -30.94 15.48
CA GLY A 534 9.34 -30.55 14.25
C GLY A 534 9.74 -29.07 14.19
N PRO A 535 10.26 -28.62 13.04
CA PRO A 535 10.64 -27.23 12.82
C PRO A 535 9.40 -26.36 12.58
N HIS A 536 9.37 -25.21 13.23
CA HIS A 536 8.32 -24.20 13.11
C HIS A 536 8.93 -22.80 12.99
N VAL A 537 8.14 -21.85 12.49
CA VAL A 537 8.51 -20.43 12.43
C VAL A 537 7.39 -19.58 13.01
N LEU A 538 7.72 -18.79 14.04
CA LEU A 538 6.88 -17.66 14.44
C LEU A 538 7.26 -16.44 13.61
N THR A 539 6.28 -15.71 13.08
CA THR A 539 6.50 -14.42 12.43
C THR A 539 5.73 -13.34 13.17
N PHE A 540 6.43 -12.29 13.59
CA PHE A 540 5.87 -11.13 14.27
C PHE A 540 5.76 -9.99 13.29
N VAL A 541 4.54 -9.50 13.03
CA VAL A 541 4.31 -8.39 12.10
C VAL A 541 3.95 -7.14 12.89
N ALA A 542 4.80 -6.13 12.83
CA ALA A 542 4.59 -4.85 13.51
C ALA A 542 4.08 -3.80 12.51
N ARG A 543 3.08 -3.01 12.89
CA ARG A 543 2.56 -1.88 12.09
C ARG A 543 2.56 -0.58 12.86
N ASP A 544 2.83 0.53 12.17
CA ASP A 544 2.73 1.87 12.75
C ASP A 544 1.27 2.30 13.00
N GLY A 545 1.09 3.38 13.75
CA GLY A 545 -0.23 3.94 14.09
C GLY A 545 -0.85 4.84 13.03
N THR A 546 -0.37 4.84 11.77
CA THR A 546 -0.91 5.72 10.71
C THR A 546 -2.04 5.05 9.94
N ALA A 547 -2.69 5.80 9.02
CA ALA A 547 -3.62 5.17 8.09
C ALA A 547 -2.95 4.21 7.10
N MET A 548 -1.66 4.38 6.82
CA MET A 548 -0.88 3.51 5.93
C MET A 548 -0.56 2.17 6.59
N GLN A 549 -0.50 2.14 7.92
CA GLN A 549 -0.06 0.98 8.70
C GLN A 549 1.22 0.35 8.13
N CYS A 550 2.27 1.19 7.93
CA CYS A 550 3.54 0.70 7.41
C CYS A 550 4.05 -0.44 8.29
N GLN A 551 4.49 -1.53 7.68
CA GLN A 551 4.72 -2.79 8.39
C GLN A 551 6.13 -3.37 8.20
N SER A 552 6.57 -4.16 9.17
CA SER A 552 7.77 -4.98 9.08
C SER A 552 7.51 -6.31 9.75
N GLN A 553 8.45 -7.25 9.59
CA GLN A 553 8.38 -8.52 10.28
C GLN A 553 9.72 -8.99 10.83
N ALA A 554 9.65 -9.82 11.87
CA ALA A 554 10.78 -10.62 12.34
C ALA A 554 10.35 -12.07 12.52
N GLU A 555 11.27 -12.99 12.23
CA GLU A 555 11.02 -14.42 12.26
C GLU A 555 11.85 -15.10 13.36
N LEU A 556 11.19 -16.01 14.08
CA LEU A 556 11.80 -16.90 15.06
C LEU A 556 11.58 -18.35 14.61
N PRO A 557 12.53 -18.95 13.88
CA PRO A 557 12.55 -20.39 13.72
C PRO A 557 12.87 -21.07 15.06
N PHE A 558 12.21 -22.19 15.34
CA PHE A 558 12.41 -23.01 16.54
C PHE A 558 12.05 -24.47 16.24
N VAL A 559 12.34 -25.37 17.18
CA VAL A 559 12.03 -26.80 17.03
C VAL A 559 11.22 -27.27 18.24
N ILE A 560 10.11 -27.96 17.97
CA ILE A 560 9.36 -28.68 18.99
C ILE A 560 9.94 -30.10 19.10
N PRO A 561 10.40 -30.51 20.30
CA PRO A 561 10.94 -31.86 20.50
C PRO A 561 9.83 -32.92 20.36
N GLU A 562 10.24 -34.18 20.16
CA GLU A 562 9.30 -35.29 20.28
C GLU A 562 8.71 -35.32 21.70
N ARG A 563 7.38 -35.30 21.79
CA ARG A 563 6.66 -35.46 23.05
C ARG A 563 6.55 -36.95 23.35
N ALA A 564 6.81 -37.33 24.60
CA ALA A 564 6.52 -38.69 25.04
C ALA A 564 5.03 -38.98 24.81
N PRO A 565 4.65 -40.19 24.36
CA PRO A 565 3.24 -40.55 24.28
C PRO A 565 2.61 -40.31 25.66
N ALA A 566 1.44 -39.66 25.67
CA ALA A 566 0.68 -39.52 26.90
C ALA A 566 0.57 -40.92 27.52
N ALA A 567 1.05 -41.08 28.76
CA ALA A 567 0.90 -42.34 29.48
C ALA A 567 -0.58 -42.70 29.42
N GLU A 568 -0.90 -43.87 28.86
CA GLU A 568 -2.26 -44.40 28.91
C GLU A 568 -2.71 -44.30 30.37
N ALA A 569 -3.78 -43.55 30.62
CA ALA A 569 -4.39 -43.53 31.93
C ALA A 569 -4.72 -44.98 32.27
N ASP A 570 -4.02 -45.52 33.27
CA ASP A 570 -4.25 -46.87 33.77
C ASP A 570 -5.75 -46.97 34.11
N PRO A 571 -6.53 -47.88 33.48
CA PRO A 571 -7.96 -47.97 33.71
C PRO A 571 -8.30 -48.66 35.05
N ALA A 572 -7.54 -48.36 36.11
CA ALA A 572 -7.69 -48.93 37.43
C ALA A 572 -7.52 -47.87 38.53
N GLU A 573 -8.61 -47.18 38.84
CA GLU A 573 -9.04 -46.94 40.23
C GLU A 573 -10.56 -46.79 40.34
#